data_AF-X0TXD9-F1
#
_entry.id   AF-X0TXD9-F1
#
_cell.length_a   1.000
_cell.length_b   1.000
_cell.length_c   1.000
_cell.angle_alpha   90.00
_cell.angle_beta   90.00
_cell.angle_gamma   90.00
#
_symmetry.space_group_name_H-M   'P 1'
#
loop_
_entity.id
_entity.type
_entity.pdbx_description
1 polymer ?
#
loop_
_entity_poly.entity_id
_entity_poly.type
_entity_poly.pdbx_seq_one_letter_code
_entity_poly.pdbx_strand_id
1 'polypeptide(L)'
;PIYTFLGENFFPKYEKKIDNNLPFKTSEEKGAFLQAMFDDDGSVSKEGTISITHKKDVINYISKLLNEFGIKNKKYLMKNKIHNKVYYCLRMSKFGNKKFLKYIGFKKPSKQKRLKDNPICLKYMPHNIKDMIGTNKECKTMLLNCKNKKCMYEWDYKGEGPFYATCPRCKSSVKVKV
;
A
#
# COMPACT_ATOMS: atom_id res chain seq x y z
N PRO A 1 48.11 8.73 -13.22
CA PRO A 1 46.98 8.45 -14.14
C PRO A 1 45.94 9.58 -14.07
N ILE A 2 45.87 10.38 -15.13
CA ILE A 2 44.92 11.48 -15.30
C ILE A 2 43.56 10.87 -15.67
N TYR A 3 42.54 11.07 -14.83
CA TYR A 3 41.17 10.68 -15.18
C TYR A 3 40.57 11.76 -16.07
N THR A 4 40.51 11.48 -17.37
CA THR A 4 39.76 12.28 -18.33
C THR A 4 38.27 12.08 -18.10
N PHE A 5 37.61 13.14 -17.65
CA PHE A 5 36.16 13.25 -17.54
C PHE A 5 35.56 13.14 -18.95
N LEU A 6 34.96 11.99 -19.27
CA LEU A 6 34.22 11.82 -20.52
C LEU A 6 32.88 12.55 -20.39
N GLY A 7 32.85 13.73 -21.01
CA GLY A 7 31.72 14.41 -21.63
C GLY A 7 30.31 14.09 -21.16
N GLU A 8 29.69 15.10 -20.56
CA GLU A 8 28.26 15.30 -20.36
C GLU A 8 27.47 15.22 -21.69
N ASN A 9 27.26 14.04 -22.29
CA ASN A 9 26.37 13.88 -23.47
C ASN A 9 25.93 12.42 -23.73
N PHE A 10 25.79 11.58 -22.69
CA PHE A 10 25.44 10.17 -22.86
C PHE A 10 24.12 9.74 -22.19
N PHE A 11 23.10 10.58 -22.28
CA PHE A 11 21.72 10.06 -22.22
C PHE A 11 21.08 10.32 -23.59
N PRO A 12 21.07 9.32 -24.50
CA PRO A 12 20.23 9.41 -25.68
C PRO A 12 18.83 9.79 -25.23
N LYS A 13 18.16 10.69 -25.96
CA LYS A 13 16.72 10.98 -25.82
C LYS A 13 15.95 9.68 -26.03
N TYR A 14 15.88 8.83 -25.01
CA TYR A 14 15.11 7.60 -25.04
C TYR A 14 13.65 7.98 -24.80
N GLU A 15 12.98 8.41 -25.86
CA GLU A 15 11.52 8.32 -25.96
C GLU A 15 11.12 6.87 -26.35
N LYS A 16 11.79 5.87 -25.78
CA LYS A 16 11.28 4.50 -25.87
C LYS A 16 10.00 4.45 -25.06
N LYS A 17 8.86 4.34 -25.76
CA LYS A 17 7.59 3.94 -25.16
C LYS A 17 7.89 2.72 -24.29
N ILE A 18 7.46 2.76 -23.03
CA ILE A 18 7.54 1.57 -22.18
C ILE A 18 6.73 0.51 -22.89
N ASP A 19 7.39 -0.57 -23.29
CA ASP A 19 6.68 -1.75 -23.72
C ASP A 19 5.90 -2.24 -22.50
N ASN A 20 4.57 -2.22 -22.61
CA ASN A 20 3.70 -2.69 -21.55
C ASN A 20 3.89 -4.19 -21.27
N ASN A 21 4.67 -4.88 -22.10
CA ASN A 21 5.12 -6.27 -21.96
C ASN A 21 6.54 -6.38 -21.40
N LEU A 22 6.93 -5.49 -20.47
CA LEU A 22 8.16 -5.70 -19.69
C LEU A 22 8.19 -7.15 -19.16
N PRO A 23 9.28 -7.91 -19.42
CA PRO A 23 9.28 -9.37 -19.35
C PRO A 23 9.47 -9.89 -17.93
N PHE A 24 8.83 -9.27 -16.93
CA PHE A 24 8.91 -9.78 -15.56
C PHE A 24 8.11 -11.07 -15.46
N LYS A 25 8.82 -12.19 -15.28
CA LYS A 25 8.25 -13.52 -15.20
C LYS A 25 7.81 -13.85 -13.78
N THR A 26 8.54 -13.35 -12.78
CA THR A 26 8.31 -13.71 -11.37
C THR A 26 7.80 -12.53 -10.54
N SER A 27 7.22 -12.85 -9.39
CA SER A 27 6.79 -11.82 -8.42
C SER A 27 8.00 -11.11 -7.81
N GLU A 28 9.12 -11.80 -7.66
CA GLU A 28 10.37 -11.27 -7.12
C GLU A 28 10.95 -10.19 -8.04
N GLU A 29 10.99 -10.43 -9.35
CA GLU A 29 11.46 -9.46 -10.35
C GLU A 29 10.60 -8.19 -10.34
N LYS A 30 9.27 -8.36 -10.31
CA LYS A 30 8.32 -7.24 -10.22
C LYS A 30 8.52 -6.44 -8.92
N GLY A 31 8.72 -7.14 -7.80
CA GLY A 31 8.98 -6.54 -6.50
C GLY A 31 10.28 -5.74 -6.49
N ALA A 32 11.36 -6.29 -7.03
CA ALA A 32 12.65 -5.62 -7.16
C ALA A 32 12.58 -4.37 -8.06
N PHE A 33 11.88 -4.47 -9.19
CA PHE A 33 11.63 -3.32 -10.07
C PHE A 33 10.86 -2.21 -9.35
N LEU A 34 9.76 -2.56 -8.66
CA LEU A 34 8.99 -1.59 -7.89
C LEU A 34 9.83 -0.97 -6.77
N GLN A 35 10.63 -1.76 -6.06
CA GLN A 35 11.52 -1.26 -5.02
C GLN A 35 12.51 -0.24 -5.59
N ALA A 36 13.17 -0.55 -6.71
CA ALA A 36 14.11 0.36 -7.36
C ALA A 36 13.44 1.68 -7.80
N MET A 37 12.28 1.61 -8.45
CA MET A 37 11.49 2.78 -8.85
C MET A 37 11.11 3.66 -7.65
N PHE A 38 10.63 3.03 -6.57
CA PHE A 38 10.25 3.75 -5.36
C PHE A 38 11.44 4.23 -4.54
N ASP A 39 12.62 3.63 -4.66
CA ASP A 39 13.84 4.11 -4.01
C ASP A 39 14.44 5.33 -4.71
N ASP A 40 14.24 5.46 -6.02
CA ASP A 40 14.66 6.65 -6.75
C ASP A 40 13.60 7.76 -6.66
N ASP A 41 12.47 7.57 -7.36
CA ASP A 41 11.42 8.59 -7.56
C ASP A 41 10.31 8.58 -6.50
N GLY A 42 10.23 7.51 -5.69
CA GLY A 42 9.23 7.43 -4.64
C GLY A 42 9.45 8.47 -3.54
N SER A 43 8.39 8.82 -2.82
CA SER A 43 8.41 9.75 -1.71
C SER A 43 7.64 9.19 -0.53
N VAL A 44 8.08 9.57 0.67
CA VAL A 44 7.40 9.28 1.93
C VAL A 44 7.08 10.62 2.58
N SER A 45 5.79 10.93 2.73
CA SER A 45 5.34 12.20 3.35
C SER A 45 5.56 12.21 4.87
N LYS A 46 5.37 13.37 5.49
CA LYS A 46 5.38 13.53 6.96
C LYS A 46 4.18 12.88 7.65
N GLU A 47 3.21 12.36 6.91
CA GLU A 47 2.07 11.60 7.43
C GLU A 47 2.22 10.11 7.10
N GLY A 48 3.39 9.72 6.59
CA GLY A 48 3.67 8.35 6.22
C GLY A 48 3.02 7.89 4.92
N THR A 49 2.53 8.82 4.11
CA THR A 49 1.99 8.49 2.80
C THR A 49 3.13 8.14 1.85
N ILE A 50 3.04 6.99 1.19
CA ILE A 50 3.95 6.65 0.11
C ILE A 50 3.32 7.05 -1.23
N SER A 51 4.10 7.75 -2.05
CA SER A 51 3.70 8.15 -3.40
C SER A 51 4.87 8.09 -4.38
N ILE A 52 4.57 8.14 -5.66
CA ILE A 52 5.54 8.29 -6.75
C ILE A 52 4.93 9.19 -7.82
N THR A 53 5.75 10.01 -8.48
CA THR A 53 5.31 10.96 -9.51
C THR A 53 6.12 10.73 -10.77
N HIS A 54 5.45 10.49 -11.90
CA HIS A 54 6.12 10.21 -13.17
C HIS A 54 5.21 10.52 -14.38
N LYS A 55 5.66 10.22 -15.60
CA LYS A 55 4.84 10.23 -16.83
C LYS A 55 3.66 9.24 -16.70
N LYS A 56 2.57 9.52 -17.43
CA LYS A 56 1.29 8.78 -17.39
C LYS A 56 1.46 7.27 -17.54
N ASP A 57 2.17 6.84 -18.57
CA ASP A 57 2.28 5.43 -18.93
C ASP A 57 3.03 4.64 -17.86
N VAL A 58 4.09 5.24 -17.30
CA VAL A 58 4.86 4.66 -16.19
C VAL A 58 3.98 4.52 -14.94
N ILE A 59 3.19 5.54 -14.61
CA ILE A 59 2.27 5.48 -13.46
C ILE A 59 1.18 4.42 -13.67
N ASN A 60 0.65 4.28 -14.88
CA ASN A 60 -0.32 3.22 -15.19
C ASN A 60 0.32 1.84 -15.04
N TYR A 61 1.54 1.67 -15.52
CA TYR A 61 2.30 0.43 -15.41
C TYR A 61 2.60 0.07 -13.95
N ILE A 62 3.14 1.00 -13.16
CA ILE A 62 3.37 0.82 -11.72
C ILE A 62 2.06 0.48 -10.99
N SER A 63 0.96 1.16 -11.32
CA SER A 63 -0.36 0.89 -10.73
C SER A 63 -0.83 -0.54 -11.00
N LYS A 64 -0.63 -1.05 -12.22
CA LYS A 64 -0.94 -2.44 -12.59
C LYS A 64 -0.12 -3.42 -11.76
N LEU A 65 1.21 -3.24 -11.72
CA LEU A 65 2.09 -4.11 -10.93
C LEU A 65 1.72 -4.10 -9.44
N LEU A 66 1.49 -2.94 -8.84
CA LEU A 66 1.06 -2.83 -7.44
C LEU A 66 -0.26 -3.56 -7.18
N ASN A 67 -1.20 -3.54 -8.14
CA ASN A 67 -2.47 -4.26 -8.00
C ASN A 67 -2.27 -5.78 -7.99
N GLU A 68 -1.27 -6.33 -8.69
CA GLU A 68 -0.92 -7.76 -8.64
C GLU A 68 -0.45 -8.19 -7.24
N PHE A 69 0.22 -7.31 -6.49
CA PHE A 69 0.53 -7.51 -5.06
C PHE A 69 -0.66 -7.20 -4.12
N GLY A 70 -1.83 -6.86 -4.68
CA GLY A 70 -3.00 -6.43 -3.93
C GLY A 70 -2.78 -5.11 -3.15
N ILE A 71 -1.89 -4.24 -3.64
CA ILE A 71 -1.55 -2.93 -3.05
C ILE A 71 -2.46 -1.85 -3.66
N LYS A 72 -3.50 -1.48 -2.91
CA LYS A 72 -4.47 -0.47 -3.32
C LYS A 72 -3.85 0.93 -3.41
N ASN A 73 -3.93 1.54 -4.58
CA ASN A 73 -3.41 2.86 -4.89
C ASN A 73 -4.47 3.75 -5.58
N LYS A 74 -4.24 5.07 -5.57
CA LYS A 74 -5.03 6.09 -6.25
C LYS A 74 -4.11 6.92 -7.14
N LYS A 75 -4.57 7.25 -8.34
CA LYS A 75 -3.88 8.11 -9.30
C LYS A 75 -4.55 9.49 -9.33
N TYR A 76 -3.77 10.55 -9.44
CA TYR A 76 -4.28 11.91 -9.63
C TYR A 76 -3.28 12.77 -10.41
N LEU A 77 -3.76 13.88 -10.96
CA LEU A 77 -2.94 14.87 -11.64
C LEU A 77 -2.42 15.90 -10.64
N MET A 78 -1.15 16.26 -10.78
CA MET A 78 -0.53 17.32 -10.00
C MET A 78 0.07 18.35 -10.95
N LYS A 79 -0.39 19.61 -10.86
CA LYS A 79 0.21 20.71 -11.61
C LYS A 79 1.37 21.28 -10.80
N ASN A 80 2.57 21.19 -11.35
CA ASN A 80 3.72 21.91 -10.81
C ASN A 80 3.60 23.38 -11.21
N LYS A 81 3.43 24.25 -10.21
CA LYS A 81 3.25 25.69 -10.42
C LYS A 81 4.49 26.36 -11.02
N ILE A 82 5.67 25.89 -10.66
CA ILE A 82 6.96 26.49 -11.06
C ILE A 82 7.21 26.23 -12.54
N HIS A 83 7.01 25.01 -13.01
CA HIS A 83 7.31 24.62 -14.39
C HIS A 83 6.09 24.65 -15.32
N ASN A 84 4.90 24.97 -14.80
CA ASN A 84 3.62 24.86 -15.51
C ASN A 84 3.41 23.48 -16.18
N LYS A 85 3.99 22.42 -15.60
CA LYS A 85 3.90 21.04 -16.10
C LYS A 85 2.90 20.23 -15.28
N VAL A 86 2.16 19.36 -15.94
CA VAL A 86 1.24 18.41 -15.30
C VAL A 86 1.94 17.06 -15.15
N TYR A 87 2.00 16.56 -13.93
CA TYR A 87 2.56 15.26 -13.59
C TYR A 87 1.46 14.30 -13.15
N TYR A 88 1.67 13.01 -13.39
CA TYR A 88 0.81 11.96 -12.85
C TYR A 88 1.42 11.50 -11.53
N CYS A 89 0.61 11.51 -10.48
CA CYS A 89 1.00 11.02 -9.17
C CYS A 89 0.20 9.77 -8.84
N LEU A 90 0.89 8.79 -8.26
CA LEU A 90 0.29 7.62 -7.63
C LEU A 90 0.53 7.71 -6.14
N ARG A 91 -0.55 7.61 -5.37
CA ARG A 91 -0.52 7.60 -3.91
C ARG A 91 -1.16 6.32 -3.39
N MET A 92 -0.48 5.67 -2.47
CA MET A 92 -1.00 4.47 -1.84
C MET A 92 -2.02 4.81 -0.74
N SER A 93 -2.99 3.92 -0.55
CA SER A 93 -3.88 3.96 0.61
C SER A 93 -3.12 3.57 1.88
N LYS A 94 -3.65 3.85 3.08
CA LYS A 94 -3.03 3.41 4.35
C LYS A 94 -2.76 1.90 4.37
N PHE A 95 -3.74 1.10 3.93
CA PHE A 95 -3.59 -0.34 3.81
C PHE A 95 -2.60 -0.75 2.71
N GLY A 96 -2.58 0.01 1.60
CA GLY A 96 -1.58 -0.13 0.54
C GLY A 96 -0.16 0.07 1.06
N ASN A 97 0.11 1.12 1.85
CA ASN A 97 1.42 1.37 2.45
C ASN A 97 1.90 0.17 3.27
N LYS A 98 1.02 -0.40 4.10
CA LYS A 98 1.35 -1.58 4.92
C LYS A 98 1.76 -2.77 4.07
N LYS A 99 0.99 -3.08 3.02
CA LYS A 99 1.33 -4.17 2.10
C LYS A 99 2.61 -3.87 1.31
N PHE A 100 2.78 -2.64 0.86
CA PHE A 100 4.00 -2.22 0.15
C PHE A 100 5.23 -2.43 1.02
N LEU A 101 5.22 -1.95 2.28
CA LEU A 101 6.34 -2.12 3.19
C LEU A 101 6.60 -3.60 3.54
N LYS A 102 5.56 -4.45 3.53
CA LYS A 102 5.70 -5.89 3.77
C LYS A 102 6.36 -6.62 2.60
N TYR A 103 5.92 -6.35 1.36
CA TYR A 103 6.30 -7.16 0.19
C TYR A 103 7.41 -6.53 -0.66
N ILE A 104 7.55 -5.20 -0.63
CA ILE A 104 8.45 -4.45 -1.51
C ILE A 104 9.43 -3.63 -0.68
N GLY A 105 8.92 -2.77 0.20
CA GLY A 105 9.74 -1.93 1.08
C GLY A 105 10.60 -0.90 0.35
N PHE A 106 11.55 -0.33 1.08
CA PHE A 106 12.58 0.57 0.56
C PHE A 106 13.96 0.05 0.95
N LYS A 107 14.93 0.17 0.06
CA LYS A 107 16.34 -0.09 0.35
C LYS A 107 17.07 1.21 0.71
N LYS A 108 16.63 2.37 0.23
CA LYS A 108 17.31 3.65 0.43
C LYS A 108 17.28 4.09 1.91
N PRO A 109 18.44 4.31 2.57
CA PRO A 109 18.48 4.61 4.01
C PRO A 109 17.69 5.84 4.43
N SER A 110 17.66 6.90 3.61
CA SER A 110 16.92 8.12 3.91
C SER A 110 15.40 7.90 3.98
N LYS A 111 14.86 7.00 3.13
CA LYS A 111 13.43 6.63 3.14
C LYS A 111 13.10 5.73 4.33
N GLN A 112 13.99 4.78 4.65
CA GLN A 112 13.86 3.96 5.85
C GLN A 112 13.88 4.81 7.12
N LYS A 113 14.80 5.78 7.23
CA LYS A 113 14.86 6.73 8.35
C LYS A 113 13.55 7.51 8.47
N ARG A 114 13.03 8.03 7.35
CA ARG A 114 11.77 8.78 7.34
C ARG A 114 10.56 7.96 7.79
N LEU A 115 10.55 6.66 7.54
CA LEU A 115 9.53 5.74 8.07
C LEU A 115 9.66 5.53 9.58
N LYS A 116 10.89 5.43 10.10
CA LYS A 116 11.17 5.29 11.54
C LYS A 116 10.78 6.53 12.33
N ASP A 117 11.15 7.71 11.83
CA ASP A 117 10.87 9.00 12.45
C ASP A 117 9.38 9.36 12.42
N ASN A 118 8.58 8.58 11.66
CA ASN A 118 7.15 8.81 11.52
C ASN A 118 6.36 7.61 12.03
N PRO A 119 6.10 7.51 13.35
CA PRO A 119 5.40 6.37 13.91
C PRO A 119 3.94 6.28 13.46
N ILE A 120 3.38 7.26 12.73
CA ILE A 120 2.10 7.07 12.05
C ILE A 120 2.22 5.99 10.96
N CYS A 121 3.42 5.82 10.34
CA CYS A 121 3.72 4.66 9.49
C CYS A 121 3.69 3.33 10.27
N LEU A 122 4.16 3.36 11.52
CA LEU A 122 4.43 2.16 12.33
C LEU A 122 3.29 1.78 13.28
N LYS A 123 2.45 2.72 13.74
CA LYS A 123 1.26 2.48 14.57
C LYS A 123 0.21 1.59 13.89
N TYR A 124 0.35 1.38 12.58
CA TYR A 124 -0.51 0.49 11.80
C TYR A 124 0.24 -0.75 11.25
N MET A 125 1.56 -0.84 11.49
CA MET A 125 2.26 -2.12 11.41
C MET A 125 1.85 -2.95 12.64
N PRO A 126 1.49 -4.22 12.48
CA PRO A 126 1.27 -5.07 13.63
C PRO A 126 2.59 -5.12 14.38
N HIS A 127 2.56 -4.93 15.70
CA HIS A 127 3.74 -4.74 16.54
C HIS A 127 4.73 -5.92 16.56
N ASN A 128 4.50 -6.98 15.78
CA ASN A 128 5.39 -8.09 15.61
C ASN A 128 5.45 -8.52 14.13
N ILE A 129 6.58 -8.22 13.49
CA ILE A 129 6.98 -8.88 12.22
C ILE A 129 7.12 -10.41 12.43
N LYS A 130 7.43 -10.85 13.66
CA LYS A 130 7.49 -12.27 14.04
C LYS A 130 6.12 -12.97 14.01
N ASP A 131 5.01 -12.26 14.19
CA ASP A 131 3.67 -12.85 14.20
C ASP A 131 3.10 -13.09 12.79
N MET A 132 3.78 -12.64 11.72
CA MET A 132 3.28 -12.72 10.35
C MET A 132 4.03 -13.69 9.43
N ILE A 133 5.15 -14.28 9.88
CA ILE A 133 5.93 -15.23 9.07
C ILE A 133 5.50 -16.69 9.29
N GLY A 134 4.69 -17.03 10.30
CA GLY A 134 4.39 -18.45 10.48
C GLY A 134 3.41 -18.88 11.56
N THR A 135 2.24 -18.27 11.67
CA THR A 135 1.10 -19.01 12.26
C THR A 135 -0.18 -18.69 11.49
N ASN A 136 -0.85 -19.75 11.00
CA ASN A 136 -2.28 -19.75 10.71
C ASN A 136 -2.99 -19.40 12.02
N LYS A 137 -3.14 -18.11 12.32
CA LYS A 137 -3.96 -17.68 13.45
C LYS A 137 -5.41 -17.90 13.05
N GLU A 138 -5.94 -19.07 13.38
CA GLU A 138 -7.36 -19.37 13.27
C GLU A 138 -8.14 -18.22 13.89
N CYS A 139 -8.94 -17.51 13.08
CA CYS A 139 -9.88 -16.52 13.57
C CYS A 139 -10.84 -17.25 14.51
N LYS A 140 -10.61 -17.10 15.81
CA LYS A 140 -11.42 -17.74 16.86
C LYS A 140 -12.81 -17.12 16.81
N THR A 141 -13.70 -17.72 16.01
CA THR A 141 -15.10 -17.32 15.97
C THR A 141 -15.71 -17.57 17.34
N MET A 142 -16.27 -16.52 17.95
CA MET A 142 -17.00 -16.65 19.21
C MET A 142 -18.48 -16.82 18.88
N LEU A 143 -19.15 -17.72 19.62
CA LEU A 143 -20.61 -17.84 19.62
C LEU A 143 -21.13 -16.98 20.77
N LEU A 144 -21.88 -15.93 20.43
CA LEU A 144 -22.41 -14.97 21.40
C LEU A 144 -23.93 -14.92 21.28
N ASN A 145 -24.64 -15.12 22.39
CA ASN A 145 -26.08 -14.99 22.41
C ASN A 145 -26.48 -13.51 22.33
N CYS A 146 -27.25 -13.15 21.31
CA CYS A 146 -27.72 -11.79 21.05
C CYS A 146 -29.22 -11.70 21.30
N LYS A 147 -29.65 -10.65 22.02
CA LYS A 147 -31.06 -10.31 22.22
C LYS A 147 -31.36 -8.92 21.69
N ASN A 148 -32.33 -8.82 20.78
CA ASN A 148 -32.77 -7.53 20.26
C ASN A 148 -33.87 -6.93 21.14
N LYS A 149 -33.58 -5.79 21.78
CA LYS A 149 -34.55 -5.04 22.59
C LYS A 149 -35.80 -4.57 21.83
N LYS A 150 -35.73 -4.40 20.51
CA LYS A 150 -36.84 -3.88 19.70
C LYS A 150 -37.91 -4.94 19.40
N CYS A 151 -37.50 -6.16 19.06
CA CYS A 151 -38.42 -7.23 18.65
C CYS A 151 -38.37 -8.46 19.56
N MET A 152 -37.60 -8.39 20.65
CA MET A 152 -37.36 -9.46 21.62
C MET A 152 -36.83 -10.77 21.04
N TYR A 153 -36.34 -10.75 19.80
CA TYR A 153 -35.77 -11.92 19.14
C TYR A 153 -34.35 -12.21 19.67
N GLU A 154 -34.09 -13.49 19.94
CA GLU A 154 -32.82 -14.02 20.43
C GLU A 154 -32.19 -14.91 19.36
N TRP A 155 -30.87 -14.79 19.15
CA TRP A 155 -30.12 -15.62 18.21
C TRP A 155 -28.64 -15.72 18.58
N ASP A 156 -27.98 -16.76 18.10
CA ASP A 156 -26.54 -16.93 18.26
C ASP A 156 -25.78 -16.23 17.12
N TYR A 157 -24.91 -15.29 17.50
CA TYR A 157 -24.02 -14.59 16.59
C TYR A 157 -22.68 -15.32 16.50
N LYS A 158 -22.25 -15.64 15.27
CA LYS A 158 -20.91 -16.17 14.98
C LYS A 158 -20.11 -15.11 14.23
N GLY A 159 -19.14 -14.50 14.91
CA GLY A 159 -18.30 -13.45 14.31
C GLY A 159 -16.97 -13.24 15.01
N GLU A 160 -16.13 -12.42 14.40
CA GLU A 160 -14.73 -12.19 14.80
C GLU A 160 -14.57 -11.05 15.82
N GLY A 161 -15.65 -10.35 16.21
CA GLY A 161 -15.54 -9.28 17.20
C GLY A 161 -16.87 -8.71 17.71
N PRO A 162 -16.87 -8.16 18.93
CA PRO A 162 -18.06 -7.68 19.63
C PRO A 162 -18.37 -6.22 19.30
N PHE A 163 -18.78 -5.95 18.07
CA PHE A 163 -19.17 -4.59 17.67
C PHE A 163 -20.68 -4.49 17.65
N TYR A 164 -21.27 -4.95 16.55
CA TYR A 164 -22.69 -4.84 16.28
C TYR A 164 -23.13 -6.01 15.41
N ALA A 165 -24.32 -6.53 15.66
CA ALA A 165 -24.97 -7.53 14.83
C ALA A 165 -26.31 -6.97 14.32
N THR A 166 -26.67 -7.32 13.09
CA THR A 166 -27.98 -6.97 12.52
C THR A 166 -28.99 -8.03 12.92
N CYS A 167 -30.07 -7.64 13.60
CA CYS A 167 -31.14 -8.58 13.93
C CYS A 167 -31.73 -9.19 12.65
N PRO A 168 -31.79 -10.52 12.50
CA PRO A 168 -32.29 -11.13 11.28
C PRO A 168 -33.78 -10.87 11.06
N ARG A 169 -34.55 -10.65 12.15
CA ARG A 169 -36.00 -10.42 12.12
C ARG A 169 -36.39 -9.01 11.70
N CYS A 170 -35.90 -7.98 12.40
CA CYS A 170 -36.33 -6.58 12.18
C CYS A 170 -35.23 -5.65 11.65
N LYS A 171 -34.05 -6.20 11.32
CA LYS A 171 -32.89 -5.50 10.74
C LYS A 171 -32.31 -4.35 11.56
N SER A 172 -32.73 -4.16 12.81
CA SER A 172 -32.09 -3.17 13.69
C SER A 172 -30.72 -3.65 14.14
N SER A 173 -29.78 -2.72 14.30
CA SER A 173 -28.45 -2.97 14.84
C SER A 173 -28.52 -3.23 16.36
N VAL A 174 -27.85 -4.28 16.82
CA VAL A 174 -27.79 -4.68 18.22
C VAL A 174 -26.32 -4.72 18.65
N LYS A 175 -26.01 -4.08 19.77
CA LYS A 175 -24.67 -4.14 20.37
C LYS A 175 -24.48 -5.51 21.01
N VAL A 176 -23.48 -6.25 20.55
CA VAL A 176 -23.14 -7.57 21.09
C VAL A 176 -22.40 -7.37 22.42
N LYS A 177 -22.90 -7.95 23.51
CA LYS A 177 -22.20 -7.96 24.81
C LYS A 177 -21.32 -9.21 24.85
N VAL A 178 -20.04 -9.02 25.19
CA VAL A 178 -19.13 -10.13 25.56
C VAL A 178 -19.30 -10.41 27.04
#